data_AF-A0A8T5ANG0-F1
#
_entry.id   AF-A0A8T5ANG0-F1
#
_cell.length_a   1.000
_cell.length_b   1.000
_cell.length_c   1.000
_cell.angle_alpha   90.00
_cell.angle_beta   90.00
_cell.angle_gamma   90.00
#
_symmetry.space_group_name_H-M   'P 1'
#
loop_
_entity.id
_entity.type
_entity.pdbx_description
1 polymer ?
#
loop_
_entity_poly.entity_id
_entity_poly.type
_entity_poly.pdbx_seq_one_letter_code
_entity_poly.pdbx_strand_id
1 'polypeptide(L)'
;MTEKEETVVKKKLTVKDLEARVAELRAKLTKSIPESEAEALKQRIRELEANMTKYKEKMEVTKTRNRELEGALLDLESKLKDIIGEAGKVSPEYGGYEIIVLNPSNFPWCNVLTLLLDNSLEVWVTKKGEHTVILCKPSSV
;
A
#
# COMPACT_ATOMS: atom_id res chain seq x y z
N MET A 1 18.56 -19.70 80.31
CA MET A 1 17.57 -19.15 79.36
C MET A 1 16.41 -20.11 79.30
N THR A 2 15.19 -19.60 79.49
CA THR A 2 13.99 -20.43 79.48
C THR A 2 13.59 -20.76 78.04
N GLU A 3 12.98 -21.92 77.81
CA GLU A 3 12.48 -22.37 76.49
C GLU A 3 11.61 -21.30 75.78
N LYS A 4 10.92 -20.47 76.58
CA LYS A 4 10.17 -19.30 76.11
C LYS A 4 11.06 -18.25 75.43
N GLU A 5 12.24 -17.94 75.96
CA GLU A 5 13.17 -16.97 75.39
C GLU A 5 13.72 -17.44 74.03
N GLU A 6 14.04 -18.73 73.91
CA GLU A 6 14.54 -19.30 72.65
C GLU A 6 13.46 -19.29 71.56
N THR A 7 12.21 -19.58 71.94
CA THR A 7 11.05 -19.52 71.03
C THR A 7 10.77 -18.10 70.55
N VAL A 8 10.92 -17.11 71.44
CA VAL A 8 10.79 -15.68 71.10
C VAL A 8 11.88 -15.23 70.14
N VAL A 9 13.12 -15.66 70.33
CA VAL A 9 14.23 -15.35 69.42
C VAL A 9 14.00 -15.95 68.02
N LYS A 10 13.57 -17.22 67.93
CA LYS A 10 13.25 -17.87 66.65
C LYS A 10 12.15 -17.14 65.90
N LYS A 11 11.07 -16.76 66.58
CA LYS A 11 9.97 -15.98 65.96
C LYS A 11 10.45 -14.60 65.50
N LYS A 12 11.34 -13.94 66.24
CA LYS A 12 11.87 -12.64 65.86
C LYS A 12 12.77 -12.70 64.61
N LEU A 13 13.50 -13.80 64.45
CA LEU A 13 14.29 -14.06 63.25
C LEU A 13 13.39 -14.32 62.03
N THR A 14 12.35 -15.16 62.17
CA THR A 14 11.43 -15.43 61.06
C THR A 14 10.64 -14.20 60.63
N VAL A 15 10.24 -13.33 61.56
CA VAL A 15 9.59 -12.05 61.23
C VAL A 15 10.51 -11.17 60.39
N LYS A 16 11.79 -11.04 60.75
CA LYS A 16 12.76 -10.27 59.97
C LYS A 16 12.97 -10.83 58.56
N ASP A 17 13.04 -12.15 58.42
CA ASP A 17 13.18 -12.80 57.10
C ASP A 17 11.94 -12.57 56.22
N LEU A 18 10.73 -12.61 56.81
CA LEU A 18 9.50 -12.31 56.10
C LEU A 18 9.41 -10.84 55.68
N GLU A 19 9.82 -9.91 56.54
CA GLU A 19 9.91 -8.48 56.21
C GLU A 19 10.86 -8.23 55.04
N ALA A 20 12.03 -8.87 55.03
CA ALA A 20 12.99 -8.78 53.94
C ALA A 20 12.41 -9.31 52.61
N ARG A 21 11.70 -10.45 52.65
CA ARG A 21 11.02 -11.01 51.47
C ARG A 21 9.89 -10.11 50.96
N VAL A 22 9.12 -9.49 51.85
CA VAL A 22 8.08 -8.53 51.47
C VAL A 22 8.68 -7.29 50.81
N ALA A 23 9.79 -6.76 51.34
CA ALA A 23 10.49 -5.64 50.74
C ALA A 23 11.03 -5.96 49.35
N GLU A 24 11.63 -7.15 49.18
CA GLU A 24 12.13 -7.62 47.88
C GLU A 24 10.99 -7.80 46.86
N LEU A 25 9.88 -8.41 47.26
CA LEU A 25 8.71 -8.60 46.39
C LEU A 25 8.08 -7.28 45.97
N ARG A 26 7.99 -6.29 46.88
CA ARG A 26 7.53 -4.94 46.53
C ARG A 26 8.46 -4.26 45.52
N ALA A 27 9.78 -4.38 45.72
CA ALA A 27 10.77 -3.82 44.79
C ALA A 27 10.73 -4.50 43.40
N LYS A 28 10.42 -5.80 43.35
CA LYS A 28 10.20 -6.53 42.08
C LYS A 28 8.89 -6.09 41.40
N LEU A 29 7.82 -5.90 42.17
CA LEU A 29 6.52 -5.44 41.67
C LEU A 29 6.57 -4.01 41.10
N THR A 30 7.41 -3.13 41.68
CA THR A 30 7.63 -1.79 41.13
C THR A 30 8.53 -1.78 39.90
N LYS A 31 9.33 -2.84 39.67
CA LYS A 31 10.17 -3.01 38.48
C LYS A 31 9.46 -3.72 37.33
N SER A 32 8.38 -4.46 37.59
CA SER A 32 7.48 -4.93 36.54
C SER A 32 6.76 -3.76 35.88
N ILE A 33 6.47 -3.89 34.59
CA ILE A 33 5.79 -2.88 33.77
C ILE A 33 4.59 -2.32 34.58
N PRO A 34 4.60 -1.03 34.93
CA PRO A 34 3.49 -0.40 35.63
C PRO A 34 2.19 -0.65 34.84
N GLU A 35 1.08 -0.89 35.54
CA GLU A 35 -0.23 -1.09 34.88
C GLU A 35 -0.56 0.02 33.88
N SER A 36 -0.08 1.25 34.13
CA SER A 36 -0.18 2.39 33.22
C SER A 36 0.56 2.20 31.88
N GLU A 37 1.74 1.60 31.89
CA GLU A 37 2.50 1.30 30.67
C GLU A 37 1.87 0.13 29.91
N ALA A 38 1.39 -0.89 30.61
CA ALA A 38 0.64 -1.99 30.01
C ALA A 38 -0.65 -1.50 29.33
N GLU A 39 -1.36 -0.55 29.95
CA GLU A 39 -2.56 0.04 29.37
C GLU A 39 -2.25 0.97 28.18
N ALA A 40 -1.16 1.73 28.26
CA ALA A 40 -0.67 2.54 27.13
C ALA A 40 -0.31 1.67 25.92
N LEU A 41 0.34 0.52 26.14
CA LEU A 41 0.64 -0.45 25.07
C LEU A 41 -0.63 -1.04 24.47
N LYS A 42 -1.65 -1.38 25.27
CA LYS A 42 -2.94 -1.87 24.74
C LYS A 42 -3.63 -0.81 23.88
N GLN A 43 -3.61 0.45 24.30
CA GLN A 43 -4.16 1.54 23.49
C GLN A 43 -3.41 1.67 22.16
N ARG A 44 -2.07 1.63 22.19
CA ARG A 44 -1.23 1.65 20.98
C ARG A 44 -1.57 0.50 20.02
N ILE A 45 -1.79 -0.71 20.56
CA ILE A 45 -2.17 -1.88 19.77
C ILE A 45 -3.52 -1.64 19.08
N ARG A 46 -4.54 -1.16 19.81
CA ARG A 46 -5.86 -0.86 19.23
C ARG A 46 -5.78 0.21 18.13
N GLU A 47 -4.99 1.25 18.34
CA GLU A 47 -4.77 2.29 17.33
C GLU A 47 -4.09 1.73 16.08
N LEU A 48 -3.08 0.88 16.24
CA LEU A 48 -2.39 0.22 15.13
C LEU A 48 -3.34 -0.71 14.36
N GLU A 49 -4.16 -1.50 15.05
CA GLU A 49 -5.17 -2.37 14.44
C GLU A 49 -6.21 -1.57 13.64
N ALA A 50 -6.70 -0.45 14.20
CA ALA A 50 -7.62 0.45 13.52
C ALA A 50 -6.97 1.06 12.25
N ASN A 51 -5.72 1.51 12.37
CA ASN A 51 -4.97 2.04 11.23
C ASN A 51 -4.74 0.98 10.15
N MET A 52 -4.37 -0.23 10.53
CA MET A 52 -4.21 -1.35 9.58
C MET A 52 -5.50 -1.62 8.81
N THR A 53 -6.64 -1.59 9.49
CA THR A 53 -7.96 -1.77 8.85
C THR A 53 -8.22 -0.68 7.82
N LYS A 54 -8.02 0.58 8.20
CA LYS A 54 -8.16 1.74 7.31
C LYS A 54 -7.23 1.68 6.09
N TYR A 55 -5.99 1.25 6.27
CA TYR A 55 -5.04 1.11 5.15
C TYR A 55 -5.41 -0.03 4.20
N LYS A 56 -5.92 -1.16 4.74
CA LYS A 56 -6.43 -2.26 3.90
C LYS A 56 -7.61 -1.81 3.05
N GLU A 57 -8.56 -1.10 3.63
CA GLU A 57 -9.71 -0.55 2.89
C GLU A 57 -9.27 0.40 1.77
N LYS A 58 -8.38 1.36 2.08
CA LYS A 58 -7.82 2.27 1.06
C LYS A 58 -7.08 1.52 -0.05
N MET A 59 -6.36 0.47 0.29
CA MET A 59 -5.65 -0.37 -0.68
C MET A 59 -6.62 -1.10 -1.61
N GLU A 60 -7.68 -1.70 -1.08
CA GLU A 60 -8.68 -2.38 -1.90
C GLU A 60 -9.47 -1.42 -2.80
N VAL A 61 -9.81 -0.22 -2.31
CA VAL A 61 -10.41 0.84 -3.15
C VAL A 61 -9.47 1.23 -4.29
N THR A 62 -8.20 1.49 -3.99
CA THR A 62 -7.19 1.88 -4.99
C THR A 62 -7.00 0.78 -6.02
N LYS A 63 -6.95 -0.48 -5.59
CA LYS A 63 -6.82 -1.66 -6.46
C LYS A 63 -8.03 -1.84 -7.38
N THR A 64 -9.23 -1.60 -6.87
CA THR A 64 -10.46 -1.66 -7.67
C THR A 64 -10.44 -0.56 -8.73
N ARG A 65 -10.08 0.67 -8.35
CA ARG A 65 -9.91 1.78 -9.29
C ARG A 65 -8.86 1.48 -10.36
N ASN A 66 -7.77 0.85 -9.99
CA ASN A 66 -6.73 0.44 -10.95
C ASN A 66 -7.27 -0.57 -11.97
N ARG A 67 -8.04 -1.58 -11.52
CA ARG A 67 -8.69 -2.54 -12.42
C ARG A 67 -9.68 -1.89 -13.38
N GLU A 68 -10.46 -0.92 -12.91
CA GLU A 68 -11.38 -0.15 -13.78
C GLU A 68 -10.61 0.61 -14.86
N LEU A 69 -9.52 1.28 -14.48
CA LEU A 69 -8.66 2.01 -15.41
C LEU A 69 -7.97 1.06 -16.40
N GLU A 70 -7.44 -0.08 -15.95
CA GLU A 70 -6.88 -1.14 -16.80
C GLU A 70 -7.93 -1.66 -17.80
N GLY A 71 -9.18 -1.85 -17.36
CA GLY A 71 -10.29 -2.27 -18.22
C GLY A 71 -10.61 -1.24 -19.31
N ALA A 72 -10.65 0.04 -18.96
CA ALA A 72 -10.86 1.12 -19.94
C ALA A 72 -9.69 1.22 -20.96
N LEU A 73 -8.46 0.97 -20.50
CA LEU A 73 -7.26 0.98 -21.34
C LEU A 73 -7.26 -0.20 -22.34
N LEU A 74 -7.73 -1.37 -21.90
CA LEU A 74 -7.96 -2.55 -22.75
C LEU A 74 -9.02 -2.31 -23.83
N ASP A 75 -10.11 -1.61 -23.49
CA ASP A 75 -11.18 -1.26 -24.44
C ASP A 75 -10.66 -0.32 -25.54
N LEU A 76 -9.88 0.71 -25.18
CA LEU A 76 -9.30 1.62 -26.16
C LEU A 76 -8.23 0.95 -27.04
N GLU A 77 -7.38 0.10 -26.47
CA GLU A 77 -6.39 -0.67 -27.24
C GLU A 77 -7.06 -1.58 -28.27
N SER A 78 -8.14 -2.25 -27.87
CA SER A 78 -8.91 -3.14 -28.76
C SER A 78 -9.55 -2.34 -29.90
N LYS A 79 -10.20 -1.21 -29.58
CA LYS A 79 -10.76 -0.30 -30.60
C LYS A 79 -9.71 0.22 -31.57
N LEU A 80 -8.53 0.59 -31.08
CA LEU A 80 -7.42 1.04 -31.93
C LEU A 80 -6.95 -0.10 -32.85
N LYS A 81 -6.78 -1.32 -32.34
CA LYS A 81 -6.41 -2.48 -33.15
C LYS A 81 -7.46 -2.81 -34.21
N ASP A 82 -8.74 -2.74 -33.86
CA ASP A 82 -9.85 -3.01 -34.79
C ASP A 82 -9.91 -1.98 -35.92
N ILE A 83 -9.73 -0.69 -35.61
CA ILE A 83 -9.71 0.37 -36.62
C ILE A 83 -8.47 0.26 -37.50
N ILE A 84 -7.29 0.11 -36.91
CA ILE A 84 -6.00 0.13 -37.62
C ILE A 84 -5.81 -1.14 -38.46
N GLY A 85 -6.29 -2.29 -37.97
CA GLY A 85 -6.13 -3.58 -38.62
C GLY A 85 -4.66 -3.87 -38.95
N GLU A 86 -4.41 -4.26 -40.20
CA GLU A 86 -3.06 -4.58 -40.70
C GLU A 86 -2.26 -3.34 -41.13
N ALA A 87 -2.87 -2.15 -41.16
CA ALA A 87 -2.21 -0.93 -41.64
C ALA A 87 -1.20 -0.35 -40.64
N GLY A 88 -1.20 -0.83 -39.39
CA GLY A 88 -0.31 -0.37 -38.33
C GLY A 88 -0.24 -1.32 -37.14
N LYS A 89 0.66 -1.00 -36.21
CA LYS A 89 0.86 -1.76 -34.97
C LYS A 89 0.69 -0.83 -33.77
N VAL A 90 -0.17 -1.23 -32.81
CA VAL A 90 -0.39 -0.50 -31.56
C VAL A 90 0.39 -1.18 -30.43
N SER A 91 1.11 -0.41 -29.63
CA SER A 91 1.80 -0.89 -28.43
C SER A 91 1.54 0.08 -27.26
N PRO A 92 1.28 -0.40 -26.04
CA PRO A 92 1.14 0.47 -24.87
C PRO A 92 2.50 1.06 -24.46
N GLU A 93 2.55 2.37 -24.18
CA GLU A 93 3.76 3.11 -23.82
C GLU A 93 3.47 4.02 -22.62
N TYR A 94 4.10 3.78 -21.46
CA TYR A 94 3.97 4.51 -20.17
C TYR A 94 2.85 5.57 -20.11
N GLY A 95 1.63 5.09 -19.82
CA GLY A 95 0.44 5.94 -19.66
C GLY A 95 -0.32 6.27 -20.94
N GLY A 96 0.14 5.83 -22.11
CA GLY A 96 -0.53 6.04 -23.39
C GLY A 96 -0.19 4.95 -24.41
N TYR A 97 -0.19 5.29 -25.71
CA TYR A 97 0.05 4.32 -26.78
C TYR A 97 1.02 4.85 -27.83
N GLU A 98 1.85 3.95 -28.35
CA GLU A 98 2.65 4.14 -29.56
C GLU A 98 2.01 3.36 -30.71
N ILE A 99 1.70 4.05 -31.80
CA ILE A 99 1.15 3.47 -33.02
C ILE A 99 2.17 3.63 -34.13
N ILE A 100 2.64 2.51 -34.67
CA ILE A 100 3.55 2.47 -35.81
C ILE A 100 2.72 2.26 -37.08
N VAL A 101 2.78 3.22 -37.99
CA VAL A 101 2.10 3.14 -39.29
C VAL A 101 2.96 2.32 -40.25
N LEU A 102 2.47 1.13 -40.62
CA LEU A 102 3.16 0.22 -41.53
C LEU A 102 2.82 0.56 -42.99
N ASN A 103 1.56 0.90 -43.27
CA ASN A 103 1.10 1.26 -44.61
C ASN A 103 0.36 2.61 -44.59
N PRO A 104 1.05 3.73 -44.86
CA PRO A 104 0.46 5.07 -44.80
C PRO A 104 -0.74 5.29 -45.74
N SER A 105 -0.77 4.61 -46.89
CA SER A 105 -1.83 4.77 -47.90
C SER A 105 -3.15 4.13 -47.50
N ASN A 106 -3.10 3.05 -46.71
CA ASN A 106 -4.29 2.34 -46.22
C ASN A 106 -4.57 2.61 -44.73
N PHE A 107 -3.77 3.47 -44.09
CA PHE A 107 -3.93 3.77 -42.68
C PHE A 107 -5.15 4.68 -42.47
N PRO A 108 -6.07 4.34 -41.54
CA PRO A 108 -7.28 5.12 -41.31
C PRO A 108 -7.00 6.34 -40.43
N TRP A 109 -6.28 7.32 -40.99
CA TRP A 109 -5.82 8.52 -40.29
C TRP A 109 -6.93 9.26 -39.56
N CYS A 110 -8.03 9.56 -40.24
CA CYS A 110 -9.14 10.31 -39.65
C CYS A 110 -9.74 9.58 -38.46
N ASN A 111 -10.09 8.30 -38.62
CA ASN A 111 -10.71 7.52 -37.55
C ASN A 111 -9.80 7.39 -36.33
N VAL A 112 -8.50 7.15 -36.55
CA VAL A 112 -7.52 7.03 -35.46
C VAL A 112 -7.36 8.37 -34.74
N LEU A 113 -7.14 9.47 -35.48
CA LEU A 113 -6.95 10.79 -34.86
C LEU A 113 -8.21 11.26 -34.14
N THR A 114 -9.40 11.06 -34.71
CA THR A 114 -10.67 11.39 -34.04
C THR A 114 -10.85 10.58 -32.76
N LEU A 115 -10.62 9.25 -32.81
CA LEU A 115 -10.73 8.42 -31.60
C LEU A 115 -9.76 8.88 -30.50
N LEU A 116 -8.51 9.21 -30.84
CA LEU A 116 -7.53 9.67 -29.85
C LEU A 116 -7.92 11.03 -29.25
N LEU A 117 -8.34 11.98 -30.08
CA LEU A 117 -8.73 13.33 -29.64
C LEU A 117 -10.03 13.33 -28.83
N ASP A 118 -11.01 12.49 -29.20
CA ASP A 118 -12.27 12.33 -28.44
C ASP A 118 -12.03 11.79 -27.03
N ASN A 119 -10.94 11.02 -26.84
CA ASN A 119 -10.51 10.53 -25.53
C ASN A 119 -9.58 11.51 -24.79
N SER A 120 -9.51 12.77 -25.22
CA SER A 120 -8.67 13.82 -24.61
C SER A 120 -7.18 13.45 -24.50
N LEU A 121 -6.68 12.65 -25.45
CA LEU A 121 -5.27 12.30 -25.55
C LEU A 121 -4.53 13.35 -26.38
N GLU A 122 -3.37 13.75 -25.91
CA GLU A 122 -2.42 14.51 -26.71
C GLU A 122 -1.78 13.58 -27.74
N VAL A 123 -1.70 14.02 -28.99
CA VAL A 123 -1.20 13.22 -30.11
C VAL A 123 0.01 13.89 -30.73
N TRP A 124 1.11 13.15 -30.82
CA TRP A 124 2.33 13.57 -31.51
C TRP A 124 2.62 12.63 -32.66
N VAL A 125 2.72 13.18 -33.86
CA VAL A 125 3.14 12.43 -35.04
C VAL A 125 4.61 12.71 -35.28
N THR A 126 5.43 11.66 -35.27
CA THR A 126 6.87 11.73 -35.48
C THR A 126 7.27 10.75 -36.59
N LYS A 127 8.43 10.98 -37.21
CA LYS A 127 9.02 10.04 -38.16
C LYS A 127 10.23 9.39 -37.50
N LYS A 128 10.17 8.08 -37.25
CA LYS A 128 11.31 7.29 -36.73
C LYS A 128 11.78 6.37 -37.86
N GLY A 129 12.87 6.75 -38.53
CA GLY A 129 13.38 6.03 -39.70
C GLY A 129 12.42 6.14 -40.89
N GLU A 130 12.03 5.00 -41.46
CA GLU A 130 11.08 4.90 -42.59
C GLU A 130 9.61 4.91 -42.15
N HIS A 131 9.32 4.69 -40.86
CA HIS A 131 7.95 4.58 -40.36
C HIS A 131 7.45 5.87 -39.72
N THR A 132 6.17 6.15 -39.93
CA THR A 132 5.46 7.20 -39.18
C THR A 132 4.98 6.62 -37.86
N VAL A 133 5.27 7.32 -36.77
CA VAL A 133 4.95 6.89 -35.41
C VAL A 133 4.06 7.94 -34.75
N ILE A 134 2.89 7.52 -34.31
CA ILE A 134 1.93 8.34 -33.58
C ILE A 134 2.05 7.96 -32.12
N LEU A 135 2.56 8.88 -31.30
CA LEU A 135 2.56 8.76 -29.85
C LEU A 135 1.30 9.45 -29.33
N CYS A 136 0.61 8.83 -28.39
CA CYS A 136 -0.49 9.47 -27.68
C CYS A 136 -0.37 9.27 -26.17
N LYS A 137 -0.63 10.31 -25.38
CA LYS A 137 -0.59 10.28 -23.92
C LYS A 137 -1.70 11.15 -23.33
N PRO A 138 -2.24 10.80 -22.15
CA PRO A 138 -3.17 11.65 -21.44
C PRO A 138 -2.48 12.96 -21.07
N SER A 139 -3.19 14.07 -21.24
CA SER A 139 -2.69 15.38 -20.85
C SER A 139 -2.39 15.39 -19.35
N SER A 140 -1.18 15.81 -18.97
CA SER A 140 -0.69 15.74 -17.58
C SER A 140 -1.16 16.93 -16.71
N VAL A 141 -2.40 17.41 -16.92
CA VAL A 141 -2.97 18.56 -16.20
C VAL A 141 -3.28 18.20 -14.75
#